data_AF-A0A5P9NLK5-F1
#
_entry.id   AF-A0A5P9NLK5-F1
#
_cell.length_a   1.000
_cell.length_b   1.000
_cell.length_c   1.000
_cell.angle_alpha   90.00
_cell.angle_beta   90.00
_cell.angle_gamma   90.00
#
_symmetry.space_group_name_H-M   'P 1'
#
loop_
_entity.id
_entity.type
_entity.pdbx_description
1 polymer ?
#
loop_
_entity_poly.entity_id
_entity_poly.type
_entity_poly.pdbx_seq_one_letter_code
_entity_poly.pdbx_strand_id
1 'polypeptide(L)'
;MITAIWMVALAIYLAFRLWYDGLRKPLSVAEVEKYTRLLEQSEELDATDLAVMKKFLEKDDGREFIMVNLLQFNASPIKHPDTGQDARADAVLQEYFRPFMGRVVRRAGHPVITSRAVGGYLDGWNTPSDPGWHAAGLIRYRSRRDFVELSFASSSFQDIHKYKIAALQQTFAFPAQSQVNLYASPRVTVAMVLALAAMILQLILS
;
A
#
# COMPACT_ATOMS: atom_id res chain seq x y z
N MET A 1 33.31 24.17 -5.18
CA MET A 1 32.01 24.13 -5.90
C MET A 1 31.56 22.70 -6.17
N ILE A 2 32.39 21.87 -6.81
CA ILE A 2 32.08 20.45 -7.07
C ILE A 2 31.73 19.65 -5.81
N THR A 3 32.53 19.78 -4.75
CA THR A 3 32.27 19.12 -3.45
C THR A 3 30.91 19.49 -2.85
N ALA A 4 30.47 20.75 -3.02
CA ALA A 4 29.19 21.20 -2.50
C ALA A 4 28.00 20.53 -3.22
N ILE A 5 28.10 20.31 -4.54
CA ILE A 5 27.06 19.61 -5.33
C ILE A 5 26.81 18.21 -4.78
N TRP A 6 27.88 17.45 -4.55
CA TRP A 6 27.78 16.09 -4.02
C TRP A 6 27.31 16.05 -2.56
N MET A 7 27.74 17.01 -1.73
CA MET A 7 27.26 17.12 -0.35
C MET A 7 25.76 17.41 -0.28
N VAL A 8 25.24 18.29 -1.16
CA VAL A 8 23.81 18.56 -1.26
C VAL A 8 23.05 17.33 -1.74
N ALA A 9 23.53 16.65 -2.78
CA ALA A 9 22.90 15.42 -3.26
C ALA A 9 22.85 14.33 -2.16
N LEU A 10 23.94 14.17 -1.41
CA LEU A 10 24.00 13.25 -0.27
C LEU A 10 23.01 13.67 0.83
N ALA A 11 22.93 14.95 1.18
CA ALA A 11 22.00 15.45 2.19
C ALA A 11 20.53 15.19 1.80
N ILE A 12 20.18 15.46 0.53
CA ILE A 12 18.83 15.16 -0.01
C ILE A 12 18.55 13.66 0.04
N TYR A 13 19.53 12.83 -0.35
CA TYR A 13 19.37 11.39 -0.28
C TYR A 13 19.15 10.90 1.15
N LEU A 14 19.93 11.38 2.13
CA LEU A 14 19.77 11.01 3.54
C LEU A 14 18.41 11.46 4.10
N ALA A 15 17.94 12.67 3.76
CA ALA A 15 16.61 13.14 4.12
C ALA A 15 15.52 12.23 3.53
N PHE A 16 15.65 11.83 2.27
CA PHE A 16 14.78 10.86 1.63
C PHE A 16 14.82 9.50 2.34
N ARG A 17 16.00 8.99 2.69
CA ARG A 17 16.14 7.70 3.38
C ARG A 17 15.48 7.73 4.75
N LEU A 18 15.64 8.82 5.50
CA LEU A 18 15.01 9.02 6.80
C LEU A 18 13.48 9.01 6.69
N TRP A 19 12.92 9.72 5.71
CA TRP A 19 11.48 9.69 5.45
C TRP A 19 10.99 8.32 4.95
N TYR A 20 11.70 7.71 3.99
CA TYR A 20 11.26 6.52 3.27
C TYR A 20 11.33 5.22 4.11
N ASP A 21 12.38 5.09 4.93
CA ASP A 21 12.52 3.95 5.86
C ASP A 21 11.93 4.22 7.23
N GLY A 22 11.87 5.50 7.64
CA GLY A 22 11.52 5.85 9.01
C GLY A 22 12.50 5.27 10.03
N LEU A 23 12.14 5.41 11.30
CA LEU A 23 12.79 4.70 12.39
C LEU A 23 12.11 3.33 12.50
N ARG A 24 12.77 2.29 11.99
CA ARG A 24 12.29 0.89 11.93
C ARG A 24 12.18 0.25 13.32
N LYS A 25 11.27 0.76 14.15
CA LYS A 25 10.98 0.24 15.49
C LYS A 25 9.69 -0.56 15.45
N PRO A 26 9.71 -1.81 15.94
CA PRO A 26 8.50 -2.58 16.19
C PRO A 26 7.47 -1.79 17.00
N LEU A 27 6.20 -2.17 16.85
CA LEU A 27 5.14 -1.74 17.74
C LEU A 27 5.44 -2.18 19.18
N SER A 28 5.31 -1.25 20.11
CA SER A 28 5.29 -1.56 21.54
C SER A 28 3.99 -2.24 21.94
N VAL A 29 4.00 -2.95 23.07
CA VAL A 29 2.78 -3.59 23.63
C VAL A 29 1.65 -2.56 23.79
N ALA A 30 1.97 -1.37 24.30
CA ALA A 30 1.00 -0.28 24.47
C ALA A 30 0.39 0.20 23.14
N GLU A 31 1.19 0.24 22.07
CA GLU A 31 0.69 0.57 20.74
C GLU A 31 -0.20 -0.54 20.17
N VAL A 32 0.19 -1.80 20.33
CA VAL A 32 -0.63 -2.95 19.89
C VAL A 32 -1.99 -2.93 20.59
N GLU A 33 -2.02 -2.71 21.91
CA GLU A 33 -3.27 -2.60 22.67
C GLU A 33 -4.11 -1.41 22.21
N LYS A 34 -3.49 -0.24 22.04
CA LYS A 34 -4.17 0.96 21.53
C LYS A 34 -4.81 0.69 20.16
N TYR A 35 -4.06 0.11 19.24
CA TYR A 35 -4.55 -0.17 17.89
C TYR A 35 -5.61 -1.27 17.86
N THR A 36 -5.49 -2.30 18.70
CA THR A 36 -6.50 -3.34 18.84
C THR A 36 -7.83 -2.73 19.30
N ARG A 37 -7.83 -1.84 20.31
CA ARG A 37 -9.05 -1.15 20.76
C ARG A 37 -9.68 -0.28 19.67
N LEU A 38 -8.87 0.36 18.84
CA LEU A 38 -9.38 1.15 17.71
C LEU A 38 -10.03 0.27 16.64
N LEU A 39 -9.48 -0.93 16.40
CA LEU A 39 -10.04 -1.91 15.47
C LEU A 39 -11.35 -2.51 16.00
N GLU A 40 -11.45 -2.78 17.30
CA GLU A 40 -12.68 -3.26 17.95
C GLU A 40 -13.85 -2.27 17.83
N GLN A 41 -13.56 -0.98 17.66
CA GLN A 41 -14.57 0.08 17.46
C GLN A 41 -14.99 0.24 16.00
N SER A 42 -14.32 -0.45 15.06
CA SER A 42 -14.62 -0.39 13.64
C SER A 42 -15.70 -1.42 13.27
N GLU A 43 -16.81 -0.96 12.70
CA GLU A 43 -17.89 -1.83 12.21
C GLU A 43 -17.50 -2.68 10.98
N GLU A 44 -16.34 -2.42 10.36
CA GLU A 44 -15.89 -3.11 9.14
C GLU A 44 -15.24 -4.48 9.37
N LEU A 45 -14.87 -4.84 10.61
CA LEU A 45 -14.13 -6.08 10.89
C LEU A 45 -14.95 -7.01 11.78
N ASP A 46 -15.08 -8.28 11.38
CA ASP A 46 -15.66 -9.30 12.23
C ASP A 46 -14.66 -9.78 13.31
N ALA A 47 -15.14 -10.59 14.26
CA ALA A 47 -14.31 -11.08 15.36
C ALA A 47 -13.11 -11.95 14.90
N THR A 48 -13.22 -12.62 13.76
CA THR A 48 -12.16 -13.45 13.19
C THR A 48 -11.07 -12.57 12.59
N ASP A 49 -11.48 -11.54 11.84
CA ASP A 49 -10.58 -10.56 11.23
C ASP A 49 -9.84 -9.73 12.29
N LEU A 50 -10.51 -9.39 13.40
CA LEU A 50 -9.88 -8.73 14.55
C LEU A 50 -8.77 -9.58 15.17
N ALA A 51 -9.00 -10.88 15.37
CA ALA A 51 -7.99 -11.79 15.92
C ALA A 51 -6.79 -11.97 14.98
N VAL A 52 -7.02 -12.04 13.66
CA VAL A 52 -5.96 -12.08 12.66
C VAL A 52 -5.16 -10.78 12.67
N MET A 53 -5.84 -9.64 12.69
CA MET A 53 -5.21 -8.32 12.71
C MET A 53 -4.37 -8.12 13.97
N LYS A 54 -4.90 -8.48 15.15
CA LYS A 54 -4.15 -8.40 16.42
C LYS A 54 -2.86 -9.21 16.36
N LYS A 55 -2.92 -10.47 15.94
CA LYS A 55 -1.71 -11.31 15.77
C LYS A 55 -0.73 -10.71 14.76
N PHE A 56 -1.24 -10.08 13.71
CA PHE A 56 -0.42 -9.34 12.76
C PHE A 56 0.25 -8.13 13.42
N LEU A 57 -0.38 -7.40 14.33
CA LEU A 57 0.30 -6.30 15.03
C LEU A 57 1.29 -6.78 16.09
N GLU A 58 0.98 -7.86 16.82
CA GLU A 58 1.84 -8.44 17.85
C GLU A 58 3.18 -8.96 17.30
N LYS A 59 3.16 -9.50 16.08
CA LYS A 59 4.36 -10.04 15.43
C LYS A 59 5.20 -8.99 14.71
N ASP A 60 5.03 -7.70 15.04
CA ASP A 60 5.76 -6.63 14.35
C ASP A 60 7.27 -6.76 14.55
N ASP A 61 7.99 -6.76 13.45
CA ASP A 61 9.45 -6.85 13.38
C ASP A 61 10.06 -5.51 12.94
N GLY A 62 9.24 -4.46 12.82
CA GLY A 62 9.65 -3.12 12.40
C GLY A 62 10.04 -3.04 10.92
N ARG A 63 9.80 -4.12 10.15
CA ARG A 63 10.11 -4.19 8.73
C ARG A 63 8.96 -3.71 7.87
N GLU A 64 9.31 -3.34 6.64
CA GLU A 64 8.33 -3.14 5.58
C GLU A 64 7.70 -4.47 5.17
N PHE A 65 6.45 -4.43 4.72
CA PHE A 65 5.74 -5.58 4.18
C PHE A 65 4.97 -5.18 2.92
N ILE A 66 4.55 -6.17 2.15
CA ILE A 66 3.74 -5.99 0.96
C ILE A 66 2.35 -6.56 1.25
N MET A 67 1.32 -5.76 1.08
CA MET A 67 -0.05 -6.25 1.05
C MET A 67 -0.34 -6.75 -0.36
N VAL A 68 -0.58 -8.04 -0.50
CA VAL A 68 -1.03 -8.67 -1.73
C VAL A 68 -2.54 -8.58 -1.76
N ASN A 69 -3.12 -8.10 -2.86
CA ASN A 69 -4.56 -7.97 -3.05
C ASN A 69 -4.95 -8.62 -4.37
N LEU A 70 -5.93 -9.52 -4.36
CA LEU A 70 -6.64 -10.00 -5.53
C LEU A 70 -8.05 -9.43 -5.51
N LEU A 71 -8.51 -8.92 -6.66
CA LEU A 71 -9.75 -8.16 -6.76
C LEU A 71 -10.67 -8.82 -7.78
N GLN A 72 -11.91 -9.10 -7.37
CA GLN A 72 -13.00 -9.43 -8.27
C GLN A 72 -14.02 -8.29 -8.25
N PHE A 73 -14.31 -7.73 -9.41
CA PHE A 73 -15.31 -6.69 -9.56
C PHE A 73 -16.71 -7.27 -9.66
N ASN A 74 -17.71 -6.51 -9.19
CA ASN A 74 -19.09 -6.76 -9.53
C ASN A 74 -19.31 -6.61 -11.05
N ALA A 75 -20.25 -7.39 -11.59
CA ALA A 75 -20.65 -7.27 -12.98
C ALA A 75 -21.13 -5.84 -13.26
N SER A 76 -20.56 -5.22 -14.29
CA SER A 76 -20.94 -3.85 -14.69
C SER A 76 -22.14 -3.88 -15.64
N PRO A 77 -23.01 -2.85 -15.62
CA PRO A 77 -22.93 -1.66 -14.76
C PRO A 77 -23.37 -1.92 -13.31
N ILE A 78 -22.78 -1.19 -12.37
CA ILE A 78 -23.22 -1.09 -10.98
C ILE A 78 -23.83 0.29 -10.73
N LYS A 79 -24.61 0.42 -9.64
CA LYS A 79 -25.10 1.72 -9.19
C LYS A 79 -24.01 2.44 -8.39
N HIS A 80 -23.66 3.65 -8.81
CA HIS A 80 -22.71 4.49 -8.09
C HIS A 80 -23.31 4.88 -6.72
N PRO A 81 -22.59 4.69 -5.59
CA PRO A 81 -23.14 4.92 -4.24
C PRO A 81 -23.69 6.33 -4.00
N ASP A 82 -23.09 7.35 -4.62
CA ASP A 82 -23.49 8.75 -4.39
C ASP A 82 -24.51 9.30 -5.39
N THR A 83 -24.48 8.82 -6.63
CA THR A 83 -25.28 9.42 -7.71
C THR A 83 -26.43 8.51 -8.13
N GLY A 84 -26.39 7.22 -7.75
CA GLY A 84 -27.34 6.20 -8.21
C GLY A 84 -27.29 5.92 -9.72
N GLN A 85 -26.34 6.52 -10.44
CA GLN A 85 -26.19 6.31 -11.88
C GLN A 85 -25.44 5.03 -12.19
N ASP A 86 -25.63 4.51 -13.39
CA ASP A 86 -24.87 3.36 -13.88
C ASP A 86 -23.40 3.75 -14.08
N ALA A 87 -22.52 3.00 -13.45
CA ALA A 87 -21.08 3.17 -13.54
C ALA A 87 -20.39 1.83 -13.72
N ARG A 88 -19.17 1.84 -14.28
CA ARG A 88 -18.33 0.65 -14.32
C ARG A 88 -17.70 0.42 -12.95
N ALA A 89 -17.69 -0.83 -12.49
CA ALA A 89 -17.14 -1.19 -11.18
C ALA A 89 -15.67 -0.79 -11.02
N ASP A 90 -14.84 -0.95 -12.07
CA ASP A 90 -13.43 -0.55 -12.04
C ASP A 90 -13.24 0.97 -11.93
N ALA A 91 -14.13 1.76 -12.53
CA ALA A 91 -14.13 3.22 -12.40
C ALA A 91 -14.51 3.65 -10.98
N VAL A 92 -15.56 3.05 -10.40
CA VAL A 92 -15.96 3.32 -9.01
C VAL A 92 -14.83 2.96 -8.03
N LEU A 93 -14.14 1.84 -8.23
CA LEU A 93 -12.99 1.50 -7.37
C LEU A 93 -11.86 2.53 -7.48
N GLN A 94 -11.64 3.14 -8.65
CA GLN A 94 -10.60 4.17 -8.79
C GLN A 94 -10.89 5.42 -7.93
N GLU A 95 -12.15 5.72 -7.65
CA GLU A 95 -12.54 6.82 -6.76
C GLU A 95 -12.15 6.55 -5.30
N TYR A 96 -12.12 5.28 -4.88
CA TYR A 96 -11.49 4.86 -3.62
C TYR A 96 -9.96 4.85 -3.71
N PHE A 97 -9.42 4.23 -4.77
CA PHE A 97 -8.00 3.91 -4.87
C PHE A 97 -7.11 5.16 -4.94
N ARG A 98 -7.51 6.20 -5.68
CA ARG A 98 -6.72 7.43 -5.82
C ARG A 98 -6.43 8.15 -4.48
N PRO A 99 -7.45 8.54 -3.69
CA PRO A 99 -7.21 9.18 -2.39
C PRO A 99 -6.52 8.23 -1.39
N PHE A 100 -6.84 6.94 -1.43
CA PHE A 100 -6.13 5.92 -0.64
C PHE A 100 -4.63 5.91 -0.95
N MET A 101 -4.25 5.82 -2.22
CA MET A 101 -2.84 5.78 -2.62
C MET A 101 -2.10 7.08 -2.31
N GLY A 102 -2.77 8.23 -2.39
CA GLY A 102 -2.19 9.51 -1.94
C GLY A 102 -1.77 9.46 -0.46
N ARG A 103 -2.57 8.82 0.40
CA ARG A 103 -2.25 8.63 1.83
C ARG A 103 -1.15 7.60 2.04
N VAL A 104 -1.17 6.52 1.26
CA VAL A 104 -0.12 5.49 1.27
C VAL A 104 1.24 6.14 0.97
N VAL A 105 1.32 6.96 -0.09
CA VAL A 105 2.55 7.68 -0.49
C VAL A 105 3.01 8.68 0.57
N ARG A 106 2.10 9.42 1.21
CA ARG A 106 2.47 10.34 2.32
C ARG A 106 3.14 9.62 3.49
N ARG A 107 2.82 8.34 3.70
CA ARG A 107 3.46 7.45 4.69
C ARG A 107 4.59 6.59 4.10
N ALA A 108 5.15 7.03 2.97
CA ALA A 108 6.21 6.36 2.21
C ALA A 108 5.86 4.94 1.70
N GLY A 109 4.60 4.53 1.74
CA GLY A 109 4.15 3.36 1.00
C GLY A 109 4.03 3.64 -0.50
N HIS A 110 3.94 2.62 -1.32
CA HIS A 110 3.76 2.77 -2.77
C HIS A 110 3.27 1.47 -3.41
N PRO A 111 2.67 1.52 -4.61
CA PRO A 111 2.39 0.29 -5.33
C PRO A 111 3.72 -0.32 -5.80
N VAL A 112 3.82 -1.64 -5.72
CA VAL A 112 4.91 -2.44 -6.27
C VAL A 112 4.49 -2.96 -7.63
N ILE A 113 3.29 -3.54 -7.71
CA ILE A 113 2.67 -4.02 -8.95
C ILE A 113 1.20 -3.65 -8.94
N THR A 114 0.68 -3.26 -10.09
CA THR A 114 -0.76 -3.16 -10.37
C THR A 114 -0.99 -3.83 -11.71
N SER A 115 -1.82 -4.87 -11.72
CA SER A 115 -1.98 -5.75 -12.88
C SER A 115 -3.44 -6.12 -13.08
N ARG A 116 -3.78 -6.44 -14.34
CA ARG A 116 -5.05 -7.07 -14.71
C ARG A 116 -4.81 -8.56 -14.88
N ALA A 117 -5.77 -9.36 -14.45
CA ALA A 117 -5.75 -10.78 -14.76
C ALA A 117 -5.89 -10.97 -16.27
N VAL A 118 -5.14 -11.91 -16.82
CA VAL A 118 -5.17 -12.28 -18.26
C VAL A 118 -5.59 -13.73 -18.47
N GLY A 119 -5.99 -14.40 -17.40
CA GLY A 119 -6.40 -15.79 -17.34
C GLY A 119 -6.73 -16.18 -15.92
N GLY A 120 -7.36 -17.34 -15.77
CA GLY A 120 -7.64 -17.91 -14.46
C GLY A 120 -6.48 -18.73 -13.90
N TYR A 121 -6.77 -19.58 -12.92
CA TYR A 121 -5.81 -20.55 -12.39
C TYR A 121 -5.37 -21.53 -13.48
N LEU A 122 -4.11 -21.42 -13.90
CA LEU A 122 -3.50 -22.38 -14.84
C LEU A 122 -3.12 -23.70 -14.16
N ASP A 123 -2.82 -23.64 -12.86
CA ASP A 123 -2.50 -24.79 -12.01
C ASP A 123 -3.06 -24.54 -10.60
N GLY A 124 -4.22 -25.13 -10.31
CA GLY A 124 -4.93 -25.01 -9.04
C GLY A 124 -4.92 -26.33 -8.28
N TRP A 125 -3.97 -26.51 -7.36
CA TRP A 125 -3.85 -27.73 -6.56
C TRP A 125 -4.36 -27.54 -5.14
N ASN A 126 -5.35 -28.34 -4.73
CA ASN A 126 -6.00 -28.23 -3.40
C ASN A 126 -6.52 -26.81 -3.09
N THR A 127 -6.89 -26.04 -4.12
CA THR A 127 -7.48 -24.71 -3.96
C THR A 127 -8.99 -24.77 -4.20
N PRO A 128 -9.76 -23.82 -3.64
CA PRO A 128 -11.09 -23.53 -4.15
C PRO A 128 -11.06 -23.24 -5.66
N SER A 129 -12.22 -23.34 -6.30
CA SER A 129 -12.39 -22.90 -7.68
C SER A 129 -11.93 -21.46 -7.86
N ASP A 130 -11.27 -21.16 -8.97
CA ASP A 130 -10.92 -19.78 -9.31
C ASP A 130 -12.19 -18.92 -9.34
N PRO A 131 -12.29 -17.89 -8.49
CA PRO A 131 -13.45 -17.02 -8.53
C PRO A 131 -13.56 -16.23 -9.83
N GLY A 132 -12.48 -16.11 -10.62
CA GLY A 132 -12.40 -15.22 -11.78
C GLY A 132 -11.88 -13.85 -11.34
N TRP A 133 -10.65 -13.82 -10.82
CA TRP A 133 -9.98 -12.56 -10.45
C TRP A 133 -9.85 -11.64 -11.67
N HIS A 134 -10.06 -10.33 -11.45
CA HIS A 134 -9.94 -9.33 -12.52
C HIS A 134 -8.65 -8.52 -12.43
N ALA A 135 -8.10 -8.36 -11.23
CA ALA A 135 -6.89 -7.58 -11.00
C ALA A 135 -6.11 -8.07 -9.78
N ALA A 136 -4.80 -7.80 -9.77
CA ALA A 136 -3.94 -7.99 -8.61
C ALA A 136 -3.13 -6.72 -8.31
N GLY A 137 -3.07 -6.36 -7.04
CA GLY A 137 -2.38 -5.18 -6.53
C GLY A 137 -1.44 -5.53 -5.38
N LEU A 138 -0.17 -5.16 -5.52
CA LEU A 138 0.85 -5.33 -4.49
C LEU A 138 1.21 -3.94 -3.97
N ILE A 139 0.97 -3.68 -2.70
CA ILE A 139 1.21 -2.37 -2.08
C ILE A 139 2.23 -2.54 -0.96
N ARG A 140 3.35 -1.83 -1.05
CA ARG A 140 4.35 -1.78 0.00
C ARG A 140 3.90 -0.79 1.07
N TYR A 141 3.95 -1.22 2.32
CA TYR A 141 3.82 -0.37 3.50
C TYR A 141 5.16 -0.29 4.22
N ARG A 142 5.49 0.91 4.72
CA ARG A 142 6.74 1.15 5.46
C ARG A 142 6.79 0.40 6.79
N SER A 143 5.66 0.32 7.49
CA SER A 143 5.53 -0.35 8.78
C SER A 143 4.08 -0.75 9.06
N ARG A 144 3.87 -1.66 10.02
CA ARG A 144 2.52 -2.01 10.50
C ARG A 144 1.83 -0.82 11.17
N ARG A 145 2.61 0.03 11.85
CA ARG A 145 2.16 1.32 12.39
C ARG A 145 1.54 2.20 11.31
N ASP A 146 2.25 2.44 10.22
CA ASP A 146 1.77 3.27 9.11
C ASP A 146 0.52 2.70 8.45
N PHE A 147 0.41 1.37 8.37
CA PHE A 147 -0.78 0.69 7.85
C PHE A 147 -2.01 0.96 8.73
N VAL A 148 -1.91 0.73 10.04
CA VAL A 148 -3.03 0.95 10.96
C VAL A 148 -3.42 2.43 11.00
N GLU A 149 -2.46 3.32 11.15
CA GLU A 149 -2.72 4.76 11.18
C GLU A 149 -3.31 5.29 9.88
N LEU A 150 -3.04 4.62 8.75
CA LEU A 150 -3.68 4.95 7.48
C LEU A 150 -5.16 4.58 7.49
N SER A 151 -5.52 3.39 7.99
CA SER A 151 -6.90 2.93 8.10
C SER A 151 -7.75 3.86 8.98
N PHE A 152 -7.14 4.44 10.02
CA PHE A 152 -7.82 5.36 10.96
C PHE A 152 -7.54 6.85 10.70
N ALA A 153 -6.92 7.20 9.58
CA ALA A 153 -6.37 8.55 9.38
C ALA A 153 -7.43 9.68 9.38
N SER A 154 -8.69 9.39 9.04
CA SER A 154 -9.78 10.38 9.04
C SER A 154 -11.15 9.74 8.80
N SER A 155 -12.23 10.28 9.37
CA SER A 155 -13.62 9.92 9.04
C SER A 155 -13.91 9.99 7.54
N SER A 156 -13.41 11.02 6.85
CA SER A 156 -13.52 11.15 5.38
C SER A 156 -12.90 10.01 4.56
N PHE A 157 -12.05 9.17 5.18
CA PHE A 157 -11.51 7.98 4.53
C PHE A 157 -12.44 6.78 4.66
N GLN A 158 -13.13 6.68 5.79
CA GLN A 158 -14.13 5.65 6.01
C GLN A 158 -15.32 5.90 5.08
N ASP A 159 -15.67 7.15 4.84
CA ASP A 159 -16.76 7.52 3.91
C ASP A 159 -16.54 7.02 2.47
N ILE A 160 -15.29 6.93 2.01
CA ILE A 160 -14.99 6.45 0.65
C ILE A 160 -14.92 4.92 0.55
N HIS A 161 -14.96 4.19 1.68
CA HIS A 161 -14.96 2.72 1.69
C HIS A 161 -16.21 2.15 0.99
N LYS A 162 -17.30 2.91 0.96
CA LYS A 162 -18.52 2.59 0.20
C LYS A 162 -18.25 2.30 -1.29
N TYR A 163 -17.28 2.99 -1.91
CA TYR A 163 -16.94 2.74 -3.32
C TYR A 163 -16.24 1.40 -3.50
N LYS A 164 -15.37 1.01 -2.55
CA LYS A 164 -14.73 -0.31 -2.55
C LYS A 164 -15.76 -1.42 -2.38
N ILE A 165 -16.69 -1.25 -1.44
CA ILE A 165 -17.79 -2.20 -1.18
C ILE A 165 -18.69 -2.33 -2.41
N ALA A 166 -19.07 -1.21 -3.04
CA ALA A 166 -19.92 -1.24 -4.22
C ALA A 166 -19.22 -1.86 -5.46
N ALA A 167 -17.92 -1.61 -5.63
CA ALA A 167 -17.16 -2.06 -6.79
C ALA A 167 -16.77 -3.54 -6.74
N LEU A 168 -16.47 -4.07 -5.55
CA LEU A 168 -15.91 -5.41 -5.40
C LEU A 168 -16.98 -6.44 -5.05
N GLN A 169 -16.98 -7.53 -5.82
CA GLN A 169 -17.75 -8.73 -5.48
C GLN A 169 -17.04 -9.52 -4.38
N GLN A 170 -15.72 -9.67 -4.49
CA GLN A 170 -14.87 -10.24 -3.46
C GLN A 170 -13.44 -9.73 -3.60
N THR A 171 -12.69 -9.81 -2.50
CA THR A 171 -11.28 -9.46 -2.45
C THR A 171 -10.54 -10.42 -1.55
N PHE A 172 -9.32 -10.76 -1.93
CA PHE A 172 -8.42 -11.54 -1.10
C PHE A 172 -7.19 -10.69 -0.79
N ALA A 173 -6.93 -10.41 0.49
CA ALA A 173 -5.81 -9.58 0.90
C ALA A 173 -5.01 -10.21 2.05
N PHE A 174 -3.69 -10.21 1.94
CA PHE A 174 -2.82 -10.69 3.01
C PHE A 174 -1.45 -10.01 3.01
N PRO A 175 -0.84 -9.80 4.19
CA PRO A 175 0.50 -9.25 4.29
C PRO A 175 1.54 -10.34 3.99
N ALA A 176 2.56 -9.97 3.22
CA ALA A 176 3.68 -10.82 2.86
C ALA A 176 5.01 -10.10 3.08
N GLN A 177 6.03 -10.85 3.51
CA GLN A 177 7.39 -10.36 3.57
C GLN A 177 8.08 -10.58 2.24
N SER A 178 8.66 -9.52 1.66
CA SER A 178 9.49 -9.66 0.47
C SER A 178 10.78 -10.40 0.81
N GLN A 179 11.02 -11.53 0.15
CA GLN A 179 12.26 -12.31 0.29
C GLN A 179 13.32 -11.87 -0.73
N VAL A 180 12.90 -11.64 -1.97
CA VAL A 180 13.76 -11.21 -3.08
C VAL A 180 13.06 -10.05 -3.80
N ASN A 181 13.82 -9.00 -4.14
CA ASN A 181 13.38 -7.88 -4.96
C ASN A 181 14.46 -7.54 -5.97
N LEU A 182 14.27 -7.92 -7.23
CA LEU A 182 15.21 -7.64 -8.31
C LEU A 182 14.93 -6.30 -9.01
N TYR A 183 13.74 -5.75 -8.85
CA TYR A 183 13.40 -4.43 -9.38
C TYR A 183 14.12 -3.33 -8.59
N ALA A 184 14.55 -2.28 -9.30
CA ALA A 184 15.18 -1.12 -8.69
C ALA A 184 14.20 -0.47 -7.71
N SER A 185 14.42 -0.69 -6.40
CA SER A 185 13.59 -0.08 -5.37
C SER A 185 13.67 1.45 -5.44
N PRO A 186 12.69 2.18 -4.86
CA PRO A 186 12.78 3.64 -4.75
C PRO A 186 14.09 4.11 -4.11
N ARG A 187 14.69 3.31 -3.21
CA ARG A 187 16.00 3.60 -2.61
C ARG A 187 17.09 3.74 -3.65
N VAL A 188 17.21 2.76 -4.54
CA VAL A 188 18.22 2.74 -5.60
C VAL A 188 17.89 3.78 -6.66
N THR A 189 16.62 3.85 -7.08
CA THR A 189 16.18 4.78 -8.12
C THR A 189 16.44 6.23 -7.74
N VAL A 190 16.10 6.66 -6.52
CA VAL A 190 16.36 8.03 -6.06
C VAL A 190 17.86 8.30 -5.95
N ALA A 191 18.65 7.35 -5.45
CA ALA A 191 20.12 7.50 -5.40
C ALA A 191 20.71 7.72 -6.80
N MET A 192 20.28 6.92 -7.78
CA MET A 192 20.74 7.04 -9.17
C MET A 192 20.33 8.38 -9.80
N VAL A 193 19.09 8.81 -9.59
CA VAL A 193 18.61 10.10 -10.12
C VAL A 193 19.38 11.27 -9.53
N LEU A 194 19.62 11.27 -8.21
CA LEU A 194 20.40 12.31 -7.54
C LEU A 194 21.86 12.29 -7.98
N ALA A 195 22.46 11.11 -8.12
CA ALA A 195 23.83 10.99 -8.63
C ALA A 195 23.92 11.49 -10.08
N LEU A 196 22.96 11.14 -10.94
CA LEU A 196 22.91 11.62 -12.32
C LEU A 196 22.77 13.15 -12.39
N ALA A 197 21.86 13.72 -11.60
CA ALA A 197 21.68 15.16 -11.53
C ALA A 197 22.95 15.88 -11.02
N ALA A 198 23.62 15.33 -10.00
CA ALA A 198 24.89 15.85 -9.49
C ALA A 198 26.00 15.80 -10.54
N MET A 199 26.11 14.70 -11.30
CA MET A 199 27.08 14.56 -12.39
C MET A 199 26.83 15.59 -13.50
N ILE A 200 25.57 15.75 -13.95
CA ILE A 200 25.21 16.73 -14.98
C ILE A 200 25.55 18.15 -14.50
N LEU A 201 25.19 18.49 -13.25
CA LEU A 201 25.46 19.81 -12.70
C LEU A 201 26.97 20.06 -12.52
N GLN A 202 27.74 19.05 -12.12
CA GLN A 202 29.19 19.13 -12.07
C GLN A 202 29.76 19.45 -13.46
N LEU A 203 29.33 18.75 -14.51
CA LEU A 203 29.83 18.95 -15.88
C LEU A 203 29.52 20.35 -16.42
N ILE A 204 28.38 20.94 -16.04
CA ILE A 204 27.98 22.29 -16.47
C ILE A 204 28.81 23.37 -15.74
N LEU A 205 29.22 23.11 -14.50
CA LEU A 205 29.89 24.07 -13.63
C LEU A 205 31.42 23.88 -13.56
N SER A 206 31.96 22.84 -14.18
CA SER A 206 33.39 22.57 -14.34
C SER A 206 33.91 23.17 -15.63
#